data_AF-A0A7K2YE00-F1
#
_entry.id   AF-A0A7K2YE00-F1
#
_cell.length_a   1.000
_cell.length_b   1.000
_cell.length_c   1.000
_cell.angle_alpha   90.00
_cell.angle_beta   90.00
_cell.angle_gamma   90.00
#
_symmetry.space_group_name_H-M   'P 1'
#
loop_
_entity.id
_entity.type
_entity.pdbx_description
1 polymer ?
#
loop_
_entity_poly.entity_id
_entity_poly.type
_entity_poly.pdbx_seq_one_letter_code
_entity_poly.pdbx_strand_id
1 'polypeptide(L)'
;MRLTRRSVVSLTPADPGWDVEVTKAGEEAVLCPVIGWAVVVLDTSAEGVTETAIEPAFVYDGAVYTPAELAHSIGELDYQLIEPEE
;
A
#
# COMPACT_ATOMS: atom_id res chain seq x y z
N MET A 1 -4.12 -21.91 -0.45
CA MET A 1 -4.48 -20.52 -0.79
C MET A 1 -3.81 -20.20 -2.11
N ARG A 2 -4.53 -19.72 -3.14
CA ARG A 2 -3.93 -19.32 -4.42
C ARG A 2 -3.50 -17.86 -4.28
N LEU A 3 -2.20 -17.61 -4.24
CA LEU A 3 -1.66 -16.24 -4.20
C LEU A 3 -1.88 -15.61 -5.58
N THR A 4 -2.55 -14.46 -5.59
CA THR A 4 -2.75 -13.65 -6.80
C THR A 4 -2.07 -12.30 -6.60
N ARG A 5 -1.77 -11.60 -7.70
CA ARG A 5 -1.24 -10.24 -7.67
C ARG A 5 -2.07 -9.35 -6.73
N ARG A 6 -1.39 -8.52 -5.94
CA ARG A 6 -1.93 -7.64 -4.87
C ARG A 6 -2.45 -8.34 -3.63
N SER A 7 -2.30 -9.66 -3.50
CA SER A 7 -2.65 -10.32 -2.23
C SER A 7 -1.72 -9.85 -1.13
N VAL A 8 -2.29 -9.42 0.00
CA VAL A 8 -1.54 -9.20 1.25
C VAL A 8 -1.27 -10.55 1.91
N VAL A 9 -0.01 -10.89 2.12
CA VAL A 9 0.41 -12.18 2.72
C VAL A 9 0.83 -12.05 4.18
N SER A 10 1.15 -10.85 4.64
CA SER A 10 1.47 -10.54 6.04
C SER A 10 1.26 -9.05 6.30
N LEU A 11 0.95 -8.68 7.54
CA LEU A 11 0.83 -7.29 8.00
C LEU A 11 1.52 -7.15 9.36
N THR A 12 2.44 -6.20 9.45
CA THR A 12 3.12 -5.82 10.70
C THR A 12 2.64 -4.43 11.12
N PRO A 13 2.29 -4.16 12.39
CA PRO A 13 1.91 -2.82 12.83
C PRO A 13 3.03 -1.79 12.56
N ALA A 14 2.64 -0.57 12.21
CA ALA A 14 3.58 0.54 12.10
C ALA A 14 3.68 1.26 13.45
N ASP A 15 4.84 1.85 13.71
CA ASP A 15 4.96 2.79 14.82
C ASP A 15 4.11 4.05 14.53
N PRO A 16 3.61 4.74 15.56
CA PRO A 16 2.85 5.97 15.36
C PRO A 16 3.67 7.07 14.66
N GLY A 17 3.00 7.92 13.89
CA GLY A 17 3.59 9.11 13.26
C GLY A 17 4.07 8.92 11.82
N TRP A 18 3.93 7.72 11.27
CA TRP A 18 4.09 7.49 9.83
C TRP A 18 2.84 7.89 9.06
N ASP A 19 3.02 8.64 7.98
CA ASP A 19 1.96 9.03 7.06
C ASP A 19 2.34 8.66 5.63
N VAL A 20 1.34 8.44 4.78
CA VAL A 20 1.54 8.39 3.34
C VAL A 20 0.72 9.51 2.72
N GLU A 21 1.37 10.31 1.89
CA GLU A 21 0.70 11.28 1.05
C GLU A 21 0.24 10.58 -0.23
N VAL A 22 -1.04 10.67 -0.52
CA VAL A 22 -1.68 10.02 -1.67
C VAL A 22 -2.21 11.08 -2.61
N THR A 23 -1.72 11.10 -3.84
CA THR A 23 -2.18 12.04 -4.86
C THR A 23 -2.83 11.29 -6.02
N LYS A 24 -4.14 11.43 -6.14
CA LYS A 24 -4.88 10.97 -7.31
C LYS A 24 -4.76 12.00 -8.43
N ALA A 25 -4.61 11.54 -9.68
CA ALA A 25 -4.45 12.42 -10.82
C ALA A 25 -5.57 13.49 -10.93
N GLY A 26 -5.17 14.76 -10.84
CA GLY A 26 -6.08 15.90 -10.92
C GLY A 26 -6.79 16.29 -9.61
N GLU A 27 -6.43 15.65 -8.49
CA GLU A 27 -6.96 15.93 -7.16
C GLU A 27 -5.85 16.43 -6.21
N GLU A 28 -6.26 17.05 -5.10
CA GLU A 28 -5.32 17.44 -4.04
C GLU A 28 -4.80 16.20 -3.31
N ALA A 29 -3.56 16.32 -2.81
CA ALA A 29 -2.94 15.27 -2.02
C ALA A 29 -3.68 15.04 -0.70
N VAL A 30 -3.83 13.78 -0.30
CA VAL A 30 -4.47 13.38 0.96
C VAL A 30 -3.45 12.67 1.83
N LEU A 31 -3.26 13.18 3.05
CA LEU A 31 -2.44 12.53 4.07
C LEU A 31 -3.24 11.41 4.73
N CYS A 32 -2.67 10.22 4.70
CA CYS A 32 -3.28 9.02 5.26
C CYS A 32 -2.33 8.39 6.28
N PRO A 33 -2.76 8.19 7.54
CA PRO A 33 -1.91 7.57 8.55
C PRO A 33 -1.63 6.11 8.20
N VAL A 34 -0.35 5.73 8.31
CA VAL A 34 0.09 4.35 8.12
C VAL A 34 -0.25 3.56 9.38
N ILE A 35 -1.00 2.47 9.20
CA ILE A 35 -1.40 1.58 10.29
C ILE A 35 -0.53 0.31 10.34
N GLY A 36 0.20 0.01 9.26
CA GLY A 36 1.06 -1.15 9.18
C GLY A 36 1.87 -1.25 7.89
N TRP A 37 2.72 -2.27 7.84
CA TRP A 37 3.55 -2.65 6.72
C TRP A 37 3.07 -3.99 6.17
N ALA A 38 2.53 -3.96 4.96
CA ALA A 38 1.98 -5.11 4.27
C ALA A 38 3.03 -5.74 3.35
N VAL A 39 3.16 -7.07 3.39
CA VAL A 39 3.87 -7.79 2.33
C VAL A 39 2.86 -8.11 1.23
N VAL A 40 3.09 -7.56 0.04
CA VAL A 40 2.17 -7.63 -1.11
C VAL A 40 2.80 -8.42 -2.24
N VAL A 41 2.03 -9.31 -2.88
CA VAL A 41 2.47 -10.04 -4.07
C VAL A 41 2.47 -9.13 -5.30
N LEU A 42 3.64 -8.87 -5.88
CA LEU A 42 3.79 -8.07 -7.08
C LEU A 42 3.48 -8.86 -8.35
N ASP A 43 4.03 -10.07 -8.45
CA ASP A 43 3.83 -10.98 -9.57
C ASP A 43 4.05 -12.44 -9.15
N THR A 44 3.62 -13.37 -9.99
CA THR A 44 3.94 -14.78 -9.85
C THR A 44 4.33 -15.32 -11.22
N SER A 45 5.59 -15.72 -11.35
CA SER A 45 6.14 -16.23 -12.60
C SER A 45 5.48 -17.56 -13.00
N ALA A 46 5.58 -17.92 -14.28
CA ALA A 46 5.11 -19.20 -14.80
C ALA A 46 5.80 -20.42 -14.14
N GLU A 47 6.97 -20.22 -13.55
CA GLU A 47 7.74 -21.23 -12.82
C GLU A 47 7.36 -21.33 -11.33
N GLY A 48 6.38 -20.53 -10.88
CA GLY A 48 5.87 -20.55 -9.51
C GLY A 48 6.67 -19.70 -8.53
N VAL A 49 7.56 -18.81 -9.00
CA VAL A 49 8.29 -17.86 -8.15
C VAL A 49 7.39 -16.66 -7.89
N THR A 50 7.13 -16.37 -6.61
CA THR A 50 6.33 -15.22 -6.17
C THR A 50 7.25 -14.07 -5.83
N GLU A 51 7.07 -12.95 -6.51
CA GLU A 51 7.73 -11.68 -6.17
C GLU A 51 6.86 -10.90 -5.21
N THR A 52 7.48 -10.32 -4.18
CA THR A 52 6.77 -9.56 -3.14
C THR A 52 7.47 -8.24 -2.85
N ALA A 53 6.71 -7.24 -2.44
CA ALA A 53 7.21 -5.98 -1.89
C ALA A 53 6.61 -5.71 -0.51
N ILE A 54 7.27 -4.84 0.25
CA ILE A 54 6.69 -4.25 1.47
C ILE A 54 6.07 -2.91 1.08
N GLU A 55 4.79 -2.74 1.41
CA GLU A 55 4.02 -1.52 1.13
C GLU A 55 3.39 -0.99 2.43
N PRO A 56 3.21 0.33 2.58
CA PRO A 56 2.44 0.88 3.69
C PRO A 56 0.96 0.48 3.53
N ALA A 57 0.35 0.02 4.62
CA ALA A 57 -1.09 -0.10 4.75
C ALA A 57 -1.62 1.13 5.47
N PHE A 58 -2.58 1.82 4.87
CA PHE A 58 -3.12 3.09 5.37
C PHE A 58 -4.64 3.14 5.17
N VAL A 59 -5.30 4.03 5.91
CA VAL A 59 -6.76 4.23 5.80
C VAL A 59 -7.06 5.32 4.78
N TYR A 60 -7.85 5.00 3.76
CA TYR A 60 -8.36 5.94 2.76
C TYR A 60 -9.86 5.72 2.59
N ASP A 61 -10.66 6.79 2.70
CA ASP A 61 -12.13 6.77 2.61
C ASP A 61 -12.80 5.68 3.48
N GLY A 62 -12.29 5.49 4.71
CA GLY A 62 -12.84 4.55 5.69
C GLY A 62 -12.50 3.07 5.46
N ALA A 63 -11.66 2.76 4.47
CA ALA A 63 -11.16 1.41 4.22
C ALA A 63 -9.62 1.37 4.25
N VAL A 64 -9.06 0.17 4.45
CA VAL A 64 -7.61 -0.04 4.45
C VAL A 64 -7.15 -0.43 3.06
N TYR A 65 -6.08 0.21 2.59
CA TYR A 65 -5.45 -0.07 1.32
C TYR A 65 -3.92 -0.12 1.45
N THR A 66 -3.30 -0.84 0.52
CA THR A 66 -1.92 -0.56 0.09
C THR A 66 -1.93 0.31 -1.19
N PRO A 67 -0.82 0.97 -1.57
CA PRO A 67 -0.75 1.74 -2.81
C PRO A 67 -1.16 0.92 -4.04
N ALA A 68 -0.74 -0.34 -4.13
CA ALA A 68 -1.10 -1.20 -5.25
C ALA A 68 -2.61 -1.50 -5.31
N GLU A 69 -3.28 -1.68 -4.16
CA GLU A 69 -4.72 -1.89 -4.06
C GLU A 69 -5.50 -0.62 -4.37
N LEU A 70 -5.05 0.52 -3.85
CA LEU A 70 -5.71 1.80 -4.08
C LEU A 70 -5.60 2.22 -5.55
N ALA A 71 -4.40 2.15 -6.15
CA ALA A 71 -4.19 2.42 -7.57
C ALA A 71 -5.04 1.50 -8.46
N HIS A 72 -5.28 0.26 -8.05
CA HIS A 72 -6.20 -0.60 -8.79
C HIS A 72 -7.66 -0.12 -8.74
N SER A 73 -8.06 0.45 -7.61
CA SER A 73 -9.43 0.84 -7.33
C SER A 73 -9.79 2.20 -7.95
N ILE A 74 -8.85 3.16 -7.93
CA ILE A 74 -9.11 4.55 -8.35
C ILE A 74 -8.33 4.99 -9.59
N GLY A 75 -7.42 4.15 -10.10
CA GLY A 75 -6.61 4.44 -11.28
C GLY A 75 -5.21 4.97 -10.96
N GLU A 76 -4.71 5.89 -11.76
CA GLU A 76 -3.36 6.44 -11.60
C GLU A 76 -3.21 7.17 -10.26
N LEU A 77 -2.20 6.76 -9.51
CA LEU A 77 -1.92 7.18 -8.15
C LEU A 77 -0.43 7.47 -8.02
N ASP A 78 -0.10 8.65 -7.50
CA ASP A 78 1.23 8.94 -6.96
C ASP A 78 1.16 8.86 -5.44
N TYR A 79 2.22 8.38 -4.80
CA TYR A 79 2.28 8.33 -3.35
C TYR A 79 3.70 8.57 -2.83
N GLN A 80 3.78 9.24 -1.68
CA GLN A 80 5.02 9.49 -0.98
C GLN A 80 4.88 9.08 0.48
N LEU A 81 5.85 8.29 0.98
CA LEU A 81 5.93 7.98 2.40
C LEU A 81 6.57 9.15 3.15
N ILE A 82 5.96 9.52 4.27
CA ILE A 82 6.42 10.58 5.16
C ILE A 82 6.88 9.93 6.47
N GLU A 83 8.14 10.18 6.81
CA GLU A 83 8.74 9.68 8.05
C GLU A 83 8.30 10.56 9.24
N PRO A 84 8.10 9.97 10.43
CA PRO A 84 7.85 10.74 11.64
C PRO A 84 9.02 11.68 11.97
N GLU A 85 8.71 12.89 12.46
CA GLU A 85 9.72 13.82 12.98
C GLU A 85 10.33 13.27 14.29
N GLU A 86 11.66 13.37 14.45
CA GLU A 86 12.42 12.89 15.63
C GLU A 86 12.20 13.71 16.91
#